data_AF-Q79HR8-F1
#
_entry.id   AF-Q79HR8-F1
#
_cell.length_a   1.000
_cell.length_b   1.000
_cell.length_c   1.000
_cell.angle_alpha   90.00
_cell.angle_beta   90.00
_cell.angle_gamma   90.00
#
_symmetry.space_group_name_H-M   'P 1'
#
loop_
_entity.id
_entity.type
_entity.pdbx_description
1 polymer ?
#
loop_
_entity_poly.entity_id
_entity_poly.type
_entity_poly.pdbx_seq_one_letter_code
_entity_poly.pdbx_strand_id
1 'polypeptide(L)'
;MSATLEATSLEDFYLQVHQQSLQKDYVTFRGRSLLSHEAYIEILKESEKERLQGSLVMIRGRIERFIYFNETGGVALSSDQNANLRFDIRYYETLKDIGIGGGFFAICVLPRYDKCLLLGYKAFD
;
A
#
# COMPACT_ATOMS: atom_id res chain seq x y z
N MET A 1 -29.56 0.74 -4.29
CA MET A 1 -28.89 1.17 -5.54
C MET A 1 -27.41 1.26 -5.22
N SER A 2 -26.62 0.30 -5.70
CA SER A 2 -25.18 0.28 -5.50
C SER A 2 -24.55 1.19 -6.55
N ALA A 3 -23.95 2.30 -6.12
CA ALA A 3 -23.20 3.17 -7.00
C ALA A 3 -21.82 2.54 -7.19
N THR A 4 -21.62 1.86 -8.31
CA THR A 4 -20.29 1.51 -8.80
C THR A 4 -19.68 2.79 -9.36
N LEU A 5 -18.96 3.53 -8.52
CA LEU A 5 -18.03 4.57 -8.99
C LEU A 5 -16.91 3.86 -9.74
N GLU A 6 -16.88 3.98 -11.07
CA GLU A 6 -15.74 3.54 -11.88
C GLU A 6 -14.55 4.44 -11.53
N ALA A 7 -13.58 3.91 -10.78
CA ALA A 7 -12.37 4.65 -10.44
C ALA A 7 -11.58 4.96 -11.72
N THR A 8 -11.53 6.24 -12.10
CA THR A 8 -10.85 6.74 -13.30
C THR A 8 -9.34 6.88 -13.11
N SER A 9 -8.85 6.85 -11.87
CA SER A 9 -7.42 6.91 -11.53
C SER A 9 -7.08 6.12 -10.26
N LEU A 10 -5.80 5.78 -10.07
CA LEU A 10 -5.31 5.17 -8.81
C LEU A 10 -5.55 6.06 -7.59
N GLU A 11 -5.57 7.37 -7.79
CA GLU A 11 -5.89 8.34 -6.74
C GLU A 11 -7.36 8.20 -6.31
N ASP A 12 -8.29 8.19 -7.26
CA ASP A 12 -9.72 8.02 -6.98
C ASP A 12 -9.98 6.68 -6.30
N PHE A 13 -9.32 5.61 -6.77
CA PHE A 13 -9.43 4.29 -6.17
C PHE A 13 -8.92 4.28 -4.72
N TYR A 14 -7.76 4.91 -4.47
CA TYR A 14 -7.23 5.04 -3.12
C TYR A 14 -8.18 5.83 -2.20
N LEU A 15 -8.72 6.96 -2.66
CA LEU A 15 -9.68 7.76 -1.89
C LEU A 15 -10.94 6.95 -1.56
N GLN A 16 -11.45 6.19 -2.53
CA GLN A 16 -12.59 5.29 -2.31
C GLN A 16 -12.28 4.21 -1.26
N VAL A 17 -11.11 3.56 -1.36
CA VAL A 17 -10.66 2.56 -0.37
C VAL A 17 -10.53 3.18 1.01
N HIS A 18 -9.97 4.39 1.10
CA HIS A 18 -9.79 5.10 2.35
C HIS A 18 -11.14 5.38 3.02
N GLN A 19 -12.10 6.00 2.31
CA GLN A 19 -13.43 6.31 2.85
C GLN A 19 -14.17 5.07 3.36
N GLN A 20 -14.12 3.97 2.60
CA GLN A 20 -14.68 2.68 3.00
C GLN A 20 -14.00 2.10 4.24
N SER A 21 -12.67 2.28 4.35
CA SER A 21 -11.90 1.83 5.52
C SER A 21 -12.31 2.58 6.79
N LEU A 22 -12.60 3.89 6.70
CA LEU A 22 -13.11 4.69 7.83
C LEU A 22 -14.43 4.12 8.38
N GLN A 23 -15.27 3.57 7.48
CA GLN A 23 -16.57 2.99 7.81
C GLN A 23 -16.49 1.49 8.17
N LYS A 24 -15.29 0.89 8.08
CA LYS A 24 -15.04 -0.55 8.24
C LYS A 24 -15.79 -1.42 7.23
N ASP A 25 -16.15 -0.84 6.09
CA ASP A 25 -16.77 -1.52 4.95
C ASP A 25 -15.69 -1.81 3.90
N TYR A 26 -14.87 -2.83 4.14
CA TYR A 26 -13.65 -3.03 3.37
C TYR A 26 -13.92 -3.56 1.95
N VAL A 27 -13.23 -2.98 0.97
CA VAL A 27 -13.21 -3.48 -0.41
C VAL A 27 -12.67 -4.91 -0.41
N THR A 28 -13.28 -5.81 -1.20
CA THR A 28 -12.74 -7.16 -1.40
C THR A 28 -11.86 -7.18 -2.65
N PHE A 29 -10.58 -7.52 -2.49
CA PHE A 29 -9.64 -7.70 -3.59
C PHE A 29 -9.01 -9.09 -3.53
N ARG A 30 -9.24 -9.90 -4.58
CA ARG A 30 -8.78 -11.30 -4.65
C ARG A 30 -9.11 -12.12 -3.40
N GLY A 31 -10.33 -11.95 -2.87
CA GLY A 31 -10.83 -12.67 -1.70
C GLY A 31 -10.27 -12.18 -0.35
N ARG A 32 -9.57 -11.04 -0.33
CA ARG A 32 -8.99 -10.45 0.89
C ARG A 32 -9.55 -9.05 1.08
N SER A 33 -9.76 -8.63 2.34
CA SER A 33 -10.11 -7.25 2.66
C SER A 33 -8.98 -6.33 2.24
N LEU A 34 -9.31 -5.21 1.60
CA LEU A 34 -8.41 -4.14 1.21
C LEU A 34 -8.84 -2.85 1.92
N LEU A 35 -7.89 -2.25 2.61
CA LEU A 35 -8.08 -1.02 3.38
C LEU A 35 -6.93 -0.04 3.15
N SER A 36 -7.11 1.24 3.46
CA SER A 36 -6.03 2.23 3.42
C SER A 36 -5.10 2.07 4.62
N HIS A 37 -3.83 2.37 4.43
CA HIS A 37 -2.81 2.35 5.47
C HIS A 37 -3.09 3.30 6.64
N GLU A 38 -3.53 4.51 6.33
CA GLU A 38 -3.86 5.54 7.32
C GLU A 38 -4.96 5.03 8.25
N ALA A 39 -6.05 4.47 7.69
CA ALA A 39 -7.11 3.88 8.51
C ALA A 39 -6.61 2.70 9.37
N TYR A 40 -5.72 1.85 8.83
CA TYR A 40 -5.16 0.75 9.59
C TYR A 40 -4.34 1.22 10.80
N ILE A 41 -3.54 2.28 10.63
CA ILE A 41 -2.66 2.80 11.70
C ILE A 41 -3.43 3.67 12.70
N GLU A 42 -4.28 4.58 12.21
CA GLU A 42 -4.84 5.66 13.02
C GLU A 42 -6.18 5.30 13.70
N ILE A 43 -6.94 4.37 13.12
CA ILE A 43 -8.35 4.16 13.52
C ILE A 43 -8.54 2.83 14.23
N LEU A 44 -7.86 1.79 13.75
CA LEU A 44 -8.09 0.43 14.24
C LEU A 44 -7.37 0.18 15.57
N LYS A 45 -8.12 -0.38 16.51
CA LYS A 45 -7.56 -0.91 17.76
C LYS A 45 -6.78 -2.19 17.48
N GLU A 46 -5.85 -2.56 18.34
CA GLU A 46 -5.03 -3.78 18.17
C GLU A 46 -5.89 -5.04 18.00
N SER A 47 -6.97 -5.20 18.76
CA SER A 47 -7.89 -6.34 18.62
C SER A 47 -8.63 -6.39 17.27
N GLU A 48 -8.76 -5.26 16.58
CA GLU A 48 -9.33 -5.19 15.23
C GLU A 48 -8.27 -5.53 14.18
N LYS A 49 -7.02 -5.07 14.39
CA LYS A 49 -5.87 -5.42 13.54
C LYS A 49 -5.59 -6.93 13.53
N GLU A 50 -5.76 -7.60 14.67
CA GLU A 50 -5.64 -9.06 14.75
C GLU A 50 -6.60 -9.80 13.80
N ARG A 51 -7.82 -9.29 13.63
CA ARG A 51 -8.82 -9.87 12.72
C ARG A 51 -8.52 -9.61 11.25
N LEU A 52 -7.62 -8.66 10.97
CA LEU A 52 -7.18 -8.30 9.62
C LEU A 52 -5.86 -8.95 9.24
N GLN A 53 -5.38 -9.94 10.01
CA GLN A 53 -4.24 -10.74 9.60
C GLN A 53 -4.47 -11.36 8.23
N GLY A 54 -3.49 -11.19 7.33
CA GLY A 54 -3.65 -11.62 5.95
C GLY A 54 -4.62 -10.76 5.14
N SER A 55 -5.07 -9.61 5.61
CA SER A 55 -5.70 -8.60 4.75
C SER A 55 -4.64 -7.84 3.94
N LEU A 56 -5.11 -6.98 3.05
CA LEU A 56 -4.31 -6.13 2.18
C LEU A 56 -4.44 -4.68 2.62
N VAL A 57 -3.36 -3.93 2.51
CA VAL A 57 -3.35 -2.50 2.79
C VAL A 57 -2.84 -1.74 1.58
N MET A 58 -3.62 -0.75 1.13
CA MET A 58 -3.22 0.18 0.09
C MET A 58 -2.48 1.34 0.71
N ILE A 59 -1.32 1.66 0.15
CA ILE A 59 -0.42 2.72 0.60
C ILE A 59 -0.27 3.70 -0.55
N ARG A 60 -0.47 4.98 -0.26
CA ARG A 60 -0.08 6.11 -1.09
C ARG A 60 0.99 6.86 -0.32
N GLY A 61 2.19 6.98 -0.86
CA GLY A 61 3.30 7.59 -0.13
C GLY A 61 4.46 7.99 -1.01
N ARG A 62 5.52 8.46 -0.38
CA ARG A 62 6.79 8.81 -1.03
C ARG A 62 7.92 7.97 -0.47
N ILE A 63 8.88 7.60 -1.33
CA ILE A 63 10.06 6.85 -0.89
C ILE A 63 10.91 7.75 -0.01
N GLU A 64 11.11 7.38 1.25
CA GLU A 64 11.95 8.15 2.17
C GLU A 64 13.40 7.65 2.12
N ARG A 65 13.61 6.34 2.21
CA ARG A 65 14.95 5.73 2.07
C ARG A 65 14.86 4.29 1.57
N PHE A 66 15.95 3.83 0.93
CA PHE A 66 16.18 2.41 0.70
C PHE A 66 16.82 1.80 1.96
N ILE A 67 16.23 0.73 2.47
CA ILE A 67 16.67 0.06 3.70
C ILE A 67 17.62 -1.08 3.36
N TYR A 68 17.28 -1.89 2.36
CA TYR A 68 18.02 -3.12 2.06
C TYR A 68 17.73 -3.62 0.64
N PHE A 69 18.74 -4.26 0.04
CA PHE A 69 18.68 -4.92 -1.25
C PHE A 69 19.44 -6.24 -1.19
N ASN A 70 18.81 -7.33 -1.63
CA ASN A 70 19.51 -8.56 -2.00
C ASN A 70 18.71 -9.38 -3.03
N GLU A 71 19.41 -10.21 -3.80
CA GLU A 71 18.80 -11.02 -4.87
C GLU A 71 17.75 -12.01 -4.37
N THR A 72 17.85 -12.47 -3.11
CA THR A 72 16.96 -13.49 -2.53
C THR A 72 15.82 -12.95 -1.67
N GLY A 73 15.94 -11.72 -1.15
CA GLY A 73 15.00 -11.10 -0.20
C GLY A 73 14.35 -9.82 -0.72
N GLY A 74 14.70 -9.38 -1.94
CA GLY A 74 14.03 -8.30 -2.65
C GLY A 74 14.54 -6.91 -2.27
N VAL A 75 13.64 -5.93 -2.36
CA VAL A 75 13.94 -4.51 -2.12
C VAL A 75 13.11 -4.03 -0.95
N ALA A 76 13.76 -3.48 0.07
CA ALA A 76 13.09 -2.86 1.20
C ALA A 76 13.30 -1.34 1.20
N LEU A 77 12.22 -0.60 1.48
CA LEU A 77 12.24 0.86 1.60
C LEU A 77 11.39 1.30 2.80
N SER A 78 11.65 2.49 3.35
CA SER A 78 10.67 3.19 4.18
C SER A 78 9.93 4.22 3.35
N SER A 79 8.65 4.41 3.69
CA SER A 79 7.84 5.49 3.17
C SER A 79 7.69 6.62 4.19
N ASP A 80 7.35 7.81 3.71
CA ASP A 80 6.92 8.95 4.52
C ASP A 80 5.69 8.65 5.41
N GLN A 81 4.91 7.62 5.09
CA GLN A 81 3.84 7.07 5.93
C GLN A 81 4.33 6.22 7.12
N ASN A 82 5.62 6.25 7.47
CA ASN A 82 6.22 5.43 8.53
C ASN A 82 6.00 3.91 8.34
N ALA A 83 5.97 3.44 7.09
CA ALA A 83 5.81 2.04 6.74
C ALA A 83 7.11 1.49 6.13
N ASN A 84 7.57 0.34 6.63
CA ASN A 84 8.70 -0.39 6.04
C ASN A 84 8.16 -1.43 5.07
N LEU A 85 8.38 -1.22 3.78
CA LEU A 85 7.79 -1.99 2.69
C LEU A 85 8.83 -2.91 2.07
N ARG A 86 8.43 -4.15 1.78
CA ARG A 86 9.27 -5.09 1.04
C ARG A 86 8.61 -5.51 -0.27
N PHE A 87 9.33 -5.28 -1.35
CA PHE A 87 8.95 -5.63 -2.70
C PHE A 87 9.81 -6.78 -3.21
N ASP A 88 9.28 -7.51 -4.19
CA ASP A 88 10.05 -8.47 -4.98
C ASP A 88 11.21 -7.77 -5.72
N ILE A 89 12.32 -8.48 -5.94
CA ILE A 89 13.52 -7.96 -6.58
C ILE A 89 13.25 -7.36 -7.97
N ARG A 90 12.22 -7.85 -8.67
CA ARG A 90 11.83 -7.35 -10.01
C ARG A 90 11.40 -5.89 -10.02
N TYR A 91 11.03 -5.32 -8.87
CA TYR A 91 10.69 -3.90 -8.75
C TYR A 91 11.91 -3.00 -8.56
N TYR A 92 13.13 -3.55 -8.46
CA TYR A 92 14.32 -2.78 -8.11
C TYR A 92 14.60 -1.60 -9.04
N GLU A 93 14.74 -1.83 -10.35
CA GLU A 93 15.05 -0.73 -11.28
C GLU A 93 13.91 0.30 -11.29
N THR A 94 12.65 -0.13 -11.25
CA THR A 94 11.51 0.81 -11.16
C THR A 94 11.54 1.64 -9.88
N LEU A 95 11.80 1.05 -8.71
CA LEU A 95 11.89 1.78 -7.45
C LEU A 95 13.07 2.76 -7.43
N LYS A 96 14.19 2.35 -8.02
CA LYS A 96 15.37 3.19 -8.19
C LYS A 96 15.09 4.37 -9.12
N ASP A 97 14.36 4.16 -10.21
CA ASP A 97 13.94 5.21 -11.15
C ASP A 97 12.95 6.20 -10.52
N ILE A 98 12.04 5.71 -9.65
CA ILE A 98 11.15 6.58 -8.84
C ILE A 98 11.99 7.48 -7.92
N GLY A 99 13.05 6.93 -7.33
CA GLY A 99 13.99 7.66 -6.50
C GLY A 99 13.45 8.11 -5.13
N ILE A 100 14.36 8.60 -4.28
CA ILE A 100 14.00 9.19 -2.99
C ILE A 100 13.13 10.44 -3.23
N GLY A 101 12.04 10.54 -2.49
CA GLY A 101 11.03 11.58 -2.65
C GLY A 101 10.02 11.30 -3.78
N GLY A 102 10.20 10.25 -4.58
CA GLY A 102 9.25 9.86 -5.62
C GLY A 102 7.97 9.27 -5.04
N GLY A 103 6.82 9.64 -5.63
CA GLY A 103 5.50 9.21 -5.18
C GLY A 103 5.09 7.85 -5.77
N PHE A 104 4.48 7.00 -4.95
CA PHE A 104 4.05 5.66 -5.34
C PHE A 104 2.72 5.26 -4.71
N PHE A 105 2.09 4.26 -5.34
CA PHE A 105 0.98 3.48 -4.81
C PHE A 105 1.38 2.01 -4.71
N ALA A 106 1.12 1.39 -3.57
CA ALA A 106 1.39 -0.02 -3.37
C ALA A 106 0.23 -0.71 -2.63
N ILE A 107 0.11 -2.02 -2.83
CA ILE A 107 -0.68 -2.90 -1.95
C ILE A 107 0.27 -3.85 -1.23
N CYS A 108 0.15 -3.93 0.09
CA CYS A 108 0.97 -4.80 0.92
C CYS A 108 0.13 -5.75 1.77
N VAL A 109 0.72 -6.87 2.17
CA VAL A 109 0.09 -7.82 3.10
C VAL A 109 0.26 -7.38 4.55
N LEU A 110 -0.85 -7.34 5.29
CA LEU A 110 -0.84 -7.10 6.74
C LEU A 110 -0.46 -8.36 7.55
N PRO A 111 0.12 -8.19 8.75
CA PRO A 111 0.50 -6.91 9.36
C PRO A 111 1.95 -6.48 9.03
N ARG A 112 2.69 -7.31 8.29
CA ARG A 112 4.15 -7.22 8.19
C ARG A 112 4.68 -6.35 7.06
N TYR A 113 3.83 -6.00 6.08
CA TYR A 113 4.24 -5.22 4.91
C TYR A 113 5.40 -5.87 4.11
N ASP A 114 5.54 -7.20 4.25
CA ASP A 114 6.68 -7.95 3.72
C ASP A 114 6.47 -8.50 2.30
N LYS A 115 5.27 -8.28 1.76
CA LYS A 115 4.85 -8.69 0.42
C LYS A 115 4.05 -7.55 -0.20
N CYS A 116 4.75 -6.68 -0.93
CA CYS A 116 4.17 -5.52 -1.58
C CYS A 116 4.17 -5.66 -3.11
N LEU A 117 3.09 -5.17 -3.72
CA LEU A 117 2.92 -4.99 -5.15
C LEU A 117 2.91 -3.48 -5.43
N LEU A 118 3.84 -3.01 -6.26
CA LEU A 118 3.79 -1.65 -6.78
C LEU A 118 2.65 -1.57 -7.80
N LEU A 119 1.69 -0.67 -7.57
CA LEU A 119 0.53 -0.47 -8.44
C LEU A 119 0.74 0.63 -9.47
N GLY A 120 1.45 1.68 -9.07
CA GLY A 120 1.71 2.83 -9.92
C GLY A 120 2.61 3.83 -9.22
N TYR A 121 3.14 4.74 -10.01
CA TYR A 121 4.01 5.81 -9.57
C TYR A 121 3.83 6.99 -10.53
N LYS A 122 4.14 8.19 -10.05
CA LYS A 122 4.23 9.34 -10.96
C LYS A 122 5.59 9.31 -11.62
N ALA A 123 5.63 9.06 -12.92
CA ALA A 123 6.85 9.12 -13.71
C ALA A 123 7.02 10.55 -14.24
N PHE A 124 8.02 11.27 -13.70
CA PHE A 124 8.43 12.63 -14.06
C PHE A 124 7.35 13.73 -13.83
N ASP A 125 7.77 14.84 -13.22
CA ASP A 125 7.07 16.13 -13.27
C ASP A 125 7.75 17.02 -14.34
#